data_AF-A0A6J8FEW1-F1
#
_entry.id   AF-A0A6J8FEW1-F1
#
_cell.length_a   1.000
_cell.length_b   1.000
_cell.length_c   1.000
_cell.angle_alpha   90.00
_cell.angle_beta   90.00
_cell.angle_gamma   90.00
#
_symmetry.space_group_name_H-M   'P 1'
#
loop_
_entity.id
_entity.type
_entity.pdbx_description
1 polymer ?
#
loop_
_entity_poly.entity_id
_entity_poly.type
_entity_poly.pdbx_seq_one_letter_code
_entity_poly.pdbx_strand_id
1 'polypeptide(L)'
;MLRRVPLRLARRKHGQTAWSPNNTSSGAAPTNGITAQEALQIAYRPMPPANTVEYEEDFGPNMMIHREFVSSRHRTRMASDISALAYSDVELARARQQLAGVMNRERRGALVGSGGEAGDRVLFNSDVDETTREVKSARFLFNEQRMRFCDRFQTFFRERIERRAAGGAGEDDHPYFSLMEACAVLHGCDTVDAREVYYRRFLGLDLDTLEAEEAAVRARATDAAEVGARLTRGRLVLEVALSRLLQLAVPAARGARRT
;
A
#
# COMPACT_ATOMS: atom_id res chain seq x y z
N MET A 1 -28.36 -36.97 -11.39
CA MET A 1 -29.66 -37.19 -10.72
C MET A 1 -29.75 -36.29 -9.49
N LEU A 2 -30.47 -35.17 -9.59
CA LEU A 2 -30.68 -34.25 -8.46
C LEU A 2 -31.80 -34.80 -7.57
N ARG A 3 -31.44 -35.37 -6.41
CA ARG A 3 -32.40 -35.76 -5.38
C ARG A 3 -33.08 -34.49 -4.85
N ARG A 4 -34.32 -34.25 -5.27
CA ARG A 4 -35.24 -33.30 -4.63
C ARG A 4 -35.57 -33.82 -3.23
N VAL A 5 -34.76 -33.45 -2.23
CA VAL A 5 -35.12 -33.65 -0.83
C VAL A 5 -36.17 -32.58 -0.48
N PRO A 6 -37.37 -32.96 -0.03
CA PRO A 6 -38.31 -31.97 0.47
C PRO A 6 -37.69 -31.30 1.70
N LEU A 7 -37.46 -29.98 1.61
CA LEU A 7 -37.11 -29.13 2.75
C LEU A 7 -38.29 -29.16 3.74
N ARG A 8 -38.39 -30.21 4.55
CA ARG A 8 -39.20 -30.17 5.76
C ARG A 8 -38.50 -29.18 6.69
N LEU A 9 -39.09 -28.00 6.85
CA LEU A 9 -38.65 -27.00 7.81
C LEU A 9 -38.71 -27.61 9.22
N ALA A 10 -37.58 -28.14 9.69
CA ALA A 10 -37.44 -28.54 11.07
C ALA A 10 -37.38 -27.26 11.92
N ARG A 11 -38.37 -27.06 12.79
CA ARG A 11 -38.37 -25.95 13.75
C ARG A 11 -37.75 -26.42 15.07
N ARG A 12 -36.77 -25.66 15.57
CA ARG A 12 -36.20 -25.89 16.90
C ARG A 12 -37.24 -25.55 17.98
N LYS A 13 -37.41 -26.43 18.97
CA LYS A 13 -38.16 -26.15 20.20
C LYS A 13 -37.18 -25.70 21.30
N HIS A 14 -37.52 -24.64 22.02
CA HIS A 14 -36.66 -24.13 23.09
C HIS A 14 -36.47 -25.21 24.17
N GLY A 15 -35.24 -25.37 24.66
CA GLY A 15 -34.86 -26.37 25.66
C GLY A 15 -34.82 -27.83 25.17
N GLN A 16 -35.07 -28.11 23.89
CA GLN A 16 -35.01 -29.46 23.33
C GLN A 16 -34.04 -29.52 22.14
N THR A 17 -33.18 -30.54 22.13
CA THR A 17 -32.21 -30.79 21.07
C THR A 17 -32.39 -32.20 20.52
N ALA A 18 -32.20 -32.36 19.22
CA ALA A 18 -32.13 -33.67 18.60
C ALA A 18 -30.68 -34.15 18.61
N TRP A 19 -30.43 -35.34 19.11
CA TRP A 19 -29.11 -35.97 18.99
C TRP A 19 -28.94 -36.53 17.58
N SER A 20 -27.82 -36.20 16.94
CA SER A 20 -27.44 -36.72 15.62
C SER A 20 -26.25 -37.67 15.77
N PRO A 21 -26.19 -38.76 14.98
CA PRO A 21 -25.02 -39.62 14.97
C PRO A 21 -23.79 -38.84 14.47
N ASN A 22 -22.63 -39.13 15.06
CA ASN A 22 -21.37 -38.56 14.58
C ASN A 22 -20.91 -39.31 13.33
N ASN A 23 -20.28 -38.57 12.41
CA ASN A 23 -19.46 -39.22 11.39
C ASN A 23 -18.21 -39.81 12.08
N THR A 24 -17.84 -41.03 11.74
CA THR A 24 -16.73 -41.78 12.37
C THR A 24 -15.35 -41.22 12.04
N SER A 25 -15.25 -40.23 11.14
CA SER A 25 -14.02 -39.50 10.84
C SER A 25 -13.81 -38.37 11.84
N SER A 26 -12.86 -38.53 12.76
CA SER A 26 -12.06 -37.46 13.43
C SER A 26 -12.79 -36.30 14.15
N GLY A 27 -14.12 -36.34 14.29
CA GLY A 27 -14.91 -35.23 14.84
C GLY A 27 -15.18 -34.11 13.82
N ALA A 28 -15.62 -32.94 14.30
CA ALA A 28 -16.04 -31.83 13.44
C ALA A 28 -14.88 -31.09 12.75
N ALA A 29 -13.68 -31.11 13.34
CA ALA A 29 -12.47 -30.50 12.82
C ALA A 29 -11.28 -31.44 13.11
N PRO A 30 -10.76 -32.16 12.10
CA PRO A 30 -9.65 -33.09 12.29
C PRO A 30 -8.35 -32.37 12.71
N THR A 31 -7.67 -32.83 13.75
CA THR A 31 -6.40 -32.25 14.24
C THR A 31 -5.19 -32.63 13.39
N ASN A 32 -5.28 -33.75 12.67
CA ASN A 32 -4.18 -34.32 11.90
C ASN A 32 -4.08 -33.76 10.46
N GLY A 33 -4.93 -32.76 10.13
CA GLY A 33 -5.07 -32.20 8.79
C GLY A 33 -6.28 -32.74 8.03
N ILE A 34 -6.57 -32.11 6.89
CA ILE A 34 -7.67 -32.46 5.97
C ILE A 34 -7.12 -32.76 4.58
N THR A 35 -7.76 -33.68 3.86
CA THR A 35 -7.38 -33.97 2.47
C THR A 35 -7.89 -32.89 1.52
N ALA A 36 -7.32 -32.82 0.32
CA ALA A 36 -7.74 -31.85 -0.70
C ALA A 36 -9.22 -32.00 -1.10
N GLN A 37 -9.74 -33.22 -1.17
CA GLN A 37 -11.14 -33.47 -1.52
C GLN A 37 -12.12 -33.02 -0.42
N GLU A 38 -11.75 -33.22 0.85
CA GLU A 38 -12.53 -32.71 1.99
C GLU A 38 -12.48 -31.17 2.04
N ALA A 39 -11.30 -30.59 1.84
CA ALA A 39 -11.10 -29.15 1.77
C ALA A 39 -11.89 -28.52 0.62
N LEU A 40 -12.03 -29.20 -0.52
CA LEU A 40 -12.80 -28.72 -1.67
C LEU A 40 -14.28 -28.53 -1.33
N GLN A 41 -14.86 -29.43 -0.52
CA GLN A 41 -16.25 -29.29 -0.05
C GLN A 41 -16.41 -28.10 0.91
N ILE A 42 -15.36 -27.77 1.65
CA ILE A 42 -15.32 -26.60 2.54
C ILE A 42 -15.16 -25.31 1.70
N ALA A 43 -14.27 -25.31 0.71
CA ALA A 43 -14.05 -24.19 -0.20
C ALA A 43 -15.34 -23.85 -0.96
N TYR A 44 -16.00 -24.86 -1.54
CA TYR A 44 -17.29 -24.73 -2.21
C TYR A 44 -18.49 -24.95 -1.26
N ARG A 45 -18.42 -24.35 -0.06
CA ARG A 45 -19.53 -24.32 0.88
C ARG A 45 -20.83 -23.85 0.19
N PRO A 46 -22.00 -24.46 0.46
CA PRO A 46 -23.26 -24.11 -0.18
C PRO A 46 -23.81 -22.78 0.34
N MET A 47 -23.27 -21.68 -0.18
CA MET A 47 -23.74 -20.31 0.05
C MET A 47 -24.89 -19.98 -0.92
N PRO A 48 -25.87 -19.12 -0.54
CA PRO A 48 -26.94 -18.70 -1.45
C PRO A 48 -26.39 -17.95 -2.67
N PRO A 49 -26.55 -18.46 -3.91
CA PRO A 49 -25.84 -17.94 -5.08
C PRO A 49 -26.24 -16.50 -5.45
N ALA A 50 -27.49 -16.11 -5.17
CA ALA A 50 -27.99 -14.77 -5.51
C ALA A 50 -27.24 -13.62 -4.79
N ASN A 51 -26.57 -13.91 -3.67
CA ASN A 51 -25.82 -12.92 -2.88
C ASN A 51 -24.36 -13.33 -2.66
N THR A 52 -23.85 -14.27 -3.46
CA THR A 52 -22.48 -14.77 -3.38
C THR A 52 -21.73 -14.36 -4.64
N VAL A 53 -20.54 -13.81 -4.46
CA VAL A 53 -19.60 -13.52 -5.55
C VAL A 53 -18.48 -14.54 -5.47
N GLU A 54 -18.18 -15.17 -6.60
CA GLU A 54 -17.12 -16.16 -6.74
C GLU A 54 -16.10 -15.62 -7.74
N TYR A 55 -14.83 -15.70 -7.38
CA TYR A 55 -13.70 -15.25 -8.18
C TYR A 55 -12.58 -16.28 -8.08
N GLU A 56 -11.92 -16.54 -9.21
CA GLU A 56 -10.82 -17.49 -9.31
C GLU A 56 -9.70 -16.83 -10.11
N GLU A 57 -8.47 -16.92 -9.61
CA GLU A 57 -7.28 -16.38 -10.26
C GLU A 57 -6.23 -17.47 -10.42
N ASP A 58 -5.82 -17.72 -11.66
CA ASP A 58 -4.80 -18.71 -12.02
C ASP A 58 -3.46 -18.02 -12.21
N PHE A 59 -2.46 -18.43 -11.43
CA PHE A 59 -1.10 -17.89 -11.46
C PHE A 59 -0.12 -18.83 -12.20
N GLY A 60 -0.62 -19.91 -12.82
CA GLY A 60 0.17 -20.91 -13.54
C GLY A 60 0.32 -22.21 -12.74
N PRO A 61 1.27 -22.31 -11.79
CA PRO A 61 1.46 -23.53 -10.99
C PRO A 61 0.44 -23.66 -9.85
N ASN A 62 -0.30 -22.59 -9.53
CA ASN A 62 -1.28 -22.58 -8.47
C ASN A 62 -2.45 -21.66 -8.82
N MET A 63 -3.64 -21.98 -8.28
CA MET A 63 -4.86 -21.21 -8.48
C MET A 63 -5.45 -20.84 -7.12
N MET A 64 -5.91 -19.60 -7.00
CA MET A 64 -6.57 -19.10 -5.79
C MET A 64 -8.07 -18.93 -6.03
N ILE A 65 -8.88 -19.50 -5.15
CA ILE A 65 -10.35 -19.39 -5.18
C ILE A 65 -10.77 -18.44 -4.06
N HIS A 66 -11.62 -17.47 -4.39
CA HIS A 66 -12.15 -16.47 -3.47
C HIS A 66 -13.67 -16.39 -3.58
N ARG A 67 -14.38 -16.63 -2.47
CA ARG A 67 -15.85 -16.65 -2.43
C ARG A 67 -16.36 -15.82 -1.27
N GLU A 68 -17.12 -14.78 -1.58
CA GLU A 68 -17.69 -13.87 -0.59
C GLU A 68 -19.21 -13.89 -0.65
N PHE A 69 -19.84 -14.03 0.52
CA PHE A 69 -21.28 -13.95 0.67
C PHE A 69 -21.65 -12.76 1.55
N VAL A 70 -22.51 -11.88 1.05
CA VAL A 70 -23.05 -10.75 1.80
C VAL A 70 -24.56 -10.90 1.96
N SER A 71 -25.02 -11.05 3.20
CA SER A 71 -26.45 -11.23 3.47
C SER A 71 -27.28 -10.01 3.10
N SER A 72 -28.37 -10.22 2.35
CA SER A 72 -29.34 -9.16 2.02
C SER A 72 -29.96 -8.47 3.24
N ARG A 73 -30.05 -9.17 4.39
CA ARG A 73 -30.62 -8.64 5.64
C ARG A 73 -29.77 -7.52 6.26
N HIS A 74 -28.46 -7.54 6.06
CA HIS A 74 -27.53 -6.66 6.75
C HIS A 74 -26.85 -5.65 5.82
N ARG A 75 -27.02 -5.80 4.51
CA ARG A 75 -26.38 -4.96 3.48
C ARG A 75 -26.53 -3.45 3.69
N THR A 76 -27.64 -2.98 4.26
CA THR A 76 -27.88 -1.54 4.50
C THR A 76 -27.42 -1.04 5.87
N ARG A 77 -26.98 -1.94 6.76
CA ARG A 77 -26.56 -1.61 8.13
C ARG A 77 -25.08 -1.87 8.39
N MET A 78 -24.39 -2.50 7.45
CA MET A 78 -22.96 -2.78 7.57
C MET A 78 -22.16 -1.55 7.15
N ALA A 79 -21.09 -1.29 7.91
CA ALA A 79 -20.12 -0.26 7.54
C ALA A 79 -19.35 -0.68 6.28
N SER A 80 -18.92 0.30 5.49
CA SER A 80 -18.10 0.10 4.28
C SER A 80 -16.81 -0.69 4.56
N ASP A 81 -16.27 -0.53 5.76
CA ASP A 81 -15.00 -1.16 6.14
C ASP A 81 -15.17 -2.66 6.45
N ILE A 82 -16.40 -3.10 6.76
CA ILE A 82 -16.74 -4.51 7.02
C ILE A 82 -17.26 -5.17 5.74
N SER A 83 -18.10 -4.46 4.98
CA SER A 83 -18.56 -4.90 3.66
C SER A 83 -18.17 -3.86 2.61
N ALA A 84 -17.01 -4.06 1.99
CA ALA A 84 -16.44 -3.17 0.98
C ALA A 84 -17.15 -3.30 -0.38
N LEU A 85 -18.46 -3.04 -0.40
CA LEU A 85 -19.26 -3.05 -1.62
C LEU A 85 -19.00 -1.76 -2.40
N ALA A 86 -18.38 -1.89 -3.57
CA ALA A 86 -18.21 -0.79 -4.52
C ALA A 86 -19.28 -0.89 -5.62
N TYR A 87 -20.09 0.15 -5.79
CA TYR A 87 -21.13 0.23 -6.83
C TYR A 87 -20.69 1.06 -8.04
N SER A 88 -19.52 1.69 -7.96
CA SER A 88 -18.92 2.45 -9.05
C SER A 88 -17.42 2.16 -9.19
N ASP A 89 -16.86 2.44 -10.36
CA ASP A 89 -15.44 2.24 -10.63
C ASP A 89 -14.54 3.11 -9.74
N VAL A 90 -15.02 4.32 -9.39
CA VAL A 90 -14.30 5.24 -8.49
C VAL A 90 -14.25 4.68 -7.07
N GLU A 91 -15.37 4.14 -6.57
CA GLU A 91 -15.42 3.46 -5.28
C GLU A 91 -14.53 2.21 -5.29
N LEU A 92 -14.54 1.44 -6.38
CA LEU A 92 -13.72 0.23 -6.51
C LEU A 92 -12.22 0.57 -6.45
N ALA A 93 -11.79 1.58 -7.20
CA ALA A 93 -10.41 2.03 -7.21
C ALA A 93 -9.97 2.52 -5.83
N ARG A 94 -10.80 3.34 -5.16
CA ARG A 94 -10.52 3.85 -3.82
C ARG A 94 -10.48 2.75 -2.77
N ALA A 95 -11.44 1.82 -2.80
CA ALA A 95 -11.50 0.70 -1.87
C ALA A 95 -10.28 -0.22 -2.02
N ARG A 96 -9.89 -0.54 -3.26
CA ARG A 96 -8.65 -1.29 -3.54
C ARG A 96 -7.43 -0.61 -2.97
N GLN A 97 -7.29 0.70 -3.17
CA GLN A 97 -6.16 1.47 -2.63
C GLN A 97 -6.15 1.48 -1.09
N GLN A 98 -7.31 1.64 -0.45
CA GLN A 98 -7.45 1.62 1.00
C GLN A 98 -7.07 0.26 1.58
N LEU A 99 -7.65 -0.82 1.06
CA LEU A 99 -7.39 -2.19 1.51
C LEU A 99 -5.95 -2.62 1.26
N ALA A 100 -5.39 -2.29 0.08
CA ALA A 100 -3.97 -2.51 -0.19
C ALA A 100 -3.08 -1.75 0.80
N GLY A 101 -3.46 -0.53 1.17
CA GLY A 101 -2.77 0.26 2.19
C GLY A 101 -2.78 -0.41 3.57
N VAL A 102 -3.92 -0.96 4.00
CA VAL A 102 -4.04 -1.69 5.27
C VAL A 102 -3.19 -2.97 5.24
N MET A 103 -3.40 -3.82 4.24
CA MET A 103 -2.66 -5.08 4.08
C MET A 103 -1.13 -4.85 4.03
N ASN A 104 -0.68 -3.87 3.24
CA ASN A 104 0.75 -3.58 3.10
C ASN A 104 1.36 -2.99 4.38
N ARG A 105 0.58 -2.28 5.21
CA ARG A 105 1.04 -1.82 6.53
C ARG A 105 1.14 -2.96 7.52
N GLU A 106 0.18 -3.88 7.54
CA GLU A 106 0.19 -5.04 8.42
C GLU A 106 1.36 -5.99 8.07
N ARG A 107 1.49 -6.34 6.79
CA ARG A 107 2.59 -7.19 6.29
C ARG A 107 3.96 -6.61 6.66
N ARG A 108 4.16 -5.31 6.41
CA ARG A 108 5.44 -4.64 6.72
C ARG A 108 5.65 -4.41 8.20
N GLY A 109 4.60 -4.08 8.95
CA GLY A 109 4.66 -3.88 10.40
C GLY A 109 5.11 -5.13 11.14
N ALA A 110 4.72 -6.31 10.66
CA ALA A 110 5.14 -7.59 11.25
C ALA A 110 6.66 -7.80 11.21
N LEU A 111 7.34 -7.31 10.16
CA LEU A 111 8.78 -7.52 9.92
C LEU A 111 9.68 -6.78 10.90
N VAL A 112 9.24 -5.65 11.42
CA VAL A 112 10.00 -4.83 12.41
C VAL A 112 9.37 -4.88 13.80
N GLY A 113 8.25 -5.60 13.93
CA GLY A 113 7.51 -5.81 15.16
C GLY A 113 7.88 -7.14 15.83
N SER A 114 6.95 -7.68 16.62
CA SER A 114 7.15 -8.91 17.40
C SER A 114 7.33 -10.19 16.58
N GLY A 115 7.04 -10.15 15.27
CA GLY A 115 7.25 -11.26 14.33
C GLY A 115 8.57 -11.20 13.56
N GLY A 116 9.31 -10.09 13.66
CA GLY A 116 10.55 -9.86 12.92
C GLY A 116 11.80 -10.45 13.57
N GLU A 117 12.93 -10.43 12.87
CA GLU A 117 14.22 -10.83 13.44
C GLU A 117 14.66 -9.90 14.59
N ALA A 118 15.51 -10.41 15.48
CA ALA A 118 15.95 -9.65 16.64
C ALA A 118 16.78 -8.41 16.25
N GLY A 119 17.61 -8.50 15.21
CA GLY A 119 18.39 -7.37 14.71
C GLY A 119 17.54 -6.28 14.07
N ASP A 120 16.42 -6.63 13.45
CA ASP A 120 15.51 -5.70 12.76
C ASP A 120 14.68 -4.83 13.71
N ARG A 121 14.60 -5.19 15.00
CA ARG A 121 13.82 -4.45 16.00
C ARG A 121 14.66 -3.35 16.63
N VAL A 122 14.25 -2.11 16.44
CA VAL A 122 14.83 -0.95 17.13
C VAL A 122 13.75 -0.27 17.96
N LEU A 123 13.99 -0.19 19.27
CA LEU A 123 13.10 0.48 20.21
C LEU A 123 13.47 1.96 20.33
N PHE A 124 12.48 2.79 20.58
CA PHE A 124 12.66 4.22 20.83
C PHE A 124 12.22 4.54 22.25
N ASN A 125 13.10 5.19 23.03
CA ASN A 125 12.79 5.65 24.36
C ASN A 125 12.52 7.15 24.32
N SER A 126 11.35 7.55 24.83
CA SER A 126 10.95 8.95 24.97
C SER A 126 10.52 9.21 26.41
N ASP A 127 11.15 10.19 27.06
CA ASP A 127 10.80 10.66 28.40
C ASP A 127 10.53 12.17 28.36
N VAL A 128 9.38 12.58 28.90
CA VAL A 128 8.90 13.97 28.87
C VAL A 128 8.55 14.37 30.29
N ASP A 129 9.15 15.48 30.75
CA ASP A 129 8.85 16.03 32.06
C ASP A 129 7.40 16.51 32.13
N GLU A 130 6.63 16.03 33.10
CA GLU A 130 5.22 16.43 33.27
C GLU A 130 5.07 17.92 33.61
N THR A 131 6.07 18.52 34.25
CA THR A 131 6.01 19.90 34.73
C THR A 131 6.50 20.90 33.68
N THR A 132 7.69 20.69 33.11
CA THR A 132 8.29 21.60 32.13
C THR A 132 7.86 21.28 30.69
N ARG A 133 7.29 20.09 30.46
CA ARG A 133 7.00 19.53 29.13
C ARG A 133 8.25 19.42 28.25
N GLU A 134 9.43 19.41 28.86
CA GLU A 134 10.69 19.24 28.16
C GLU A 134 10.99 17.76 27.93
N VAL A 135 11.52 17.44 26.76
CA VAL A 135 11.91 16.07 26.40
C VAL A 135 13.28 15.79 27.00
N LYS A 136 13.32 14.98 28.07
CA LYS A 136 14.56 14.61 28.77
C LYS A 136 15.39 13.58 28.03
N SER A 137 14.72 12.65 27.33
CA SER A 137 15.39 11.70 26.47
C SER A 137 14.53 11.37 25.25
N ALA A 138 15.15 11.35 24.09
CA ALA A 138 14.57 10.92 22.83
C ALA A 138 15.66 10.19 22.06
N ARG A 139 15.80 8.89 22.29
CA ARG A 139 16.89 8.10 21.72
C ARG A 139 16.44 6.72 21.28
N PHE A 140 17.05 6.22 20.21
CA PHE A 140 16.96 4.81 19.88
C PHE A 140 17.80 3.96 20.82
N LEU A 141 17.30 2.76 21.12
CA LEU A 141 18.02 1.76 21.87
C LEU A 141 18.77 0.87 20.89
N PHE A 142 20.00 1.27 20.57
CA PHE A 142 20.88 0.54 19.67
C PHE A 142 21.63 -0.59 20.36
N ASN A 143 21.87 -1.66 19.60
CA ASN A 143 22.81 -2.71 19.97
C ASN A 143 24.26 -2.25 19.73
N GLU A 144 25.23 -3.04 20.21
CA GLU A 144 26.65 -2.69 20.06
C GLU A 144 27.08 -2.50 18.60
N GLN A 145 26.53 -3.29 17.68
CA GLN A 145 26.88 -3.20 16.25
C GLN A 145 26.52 -1.84 15.67
N ARG A 146 25.32 -1.32 15.99
CA ARG A 146 24.86 0.00 15.56
C ARG A 146 25.64 1.12 16.26
N MET A 147 25.97 0.96 17.55
CA MET A 147 26.82 1.92 18.27
C MET A 147 28.21 2.03 17.65
N ARG A 148 28.85 0.91 17.28
CA ARG A 148 30.14 0.91 16.57
C ARG A 148 30.05 1.57 15.19
N PHE A 149 28.90 1.51 14.52
CA PHE A 149 28.68 2.26 13.29
C PHE A 149 28.64 3.77 13.56
N CYS A 150 27.88 4.20 14.56
CA CYS A 150 27.79 5.61 14.97
C CYS A 150 29.17 6.17 15.37
N ASP A 151 29.95 5.43 16.16
CA ASP A 151 31.29 5.86 16.59
C ASP A 151 32.22 6.06 15.38
N ARG A 152 32.24 5.11 14.43
CA ARG A 152 33.03 5.24 13.20
C ARG A 152 32.60 6.45 12.36
N PHE A 153 31.29 6.70 12.27
CA PHE A 153 30.76 7.85 11.55
C PHE A 153 31.23 9.16 12.20
N GLN A 154 31.04 9.28 13.52
CA GLN A 154 31.42 10.49 14.27
C GLN A 154 32.93 10.73 14.23
N THR A 155 33.77 9.71 14.37
CA THR A 155 35.23 9.85 14.27
C THR A 155 35.64 10.36 12.89
N PHE A 156 35.10 9.76 11.82
CA PHE A 156 35.41 10.20 10.45
C PHE A 156 35.03 11.66 10.18
N PHE A 157 33.83 12.08 10.61
CA PHE A 157 33.37 13.44 10.38
C PHE A 157 34.03 14.46 11.30
N ARG A 158 34.33 14.12 12.56
CA ARG A 158 35.13 14.99 13.45
C ARG A 158 36.51 15.25 12.88
N GLU A 159 37.25 14.21 12.52
CA GLU A 159 38.61 14.36 11.93
C GLU A 159 38.63 15.23 10.66
N ARG A 160 37.53 15.23 9.88
CA ARG A 160 37.44 15.95 8.60
C ARG A 160 36.86 17.36 8.75
N ILE A 161 35.94 17.57 9.69
CA ILE A 161 35.27 18.85 9.93
C ILE A 161 36.11 19.73 10.88
N GLU A 162 36.73 19.17 11.92
CA GLU A 162 37.64 19.92 12.82
C GLU A 162 38.83 20.51 12.07
N ARG A 163 39.34 19.82 11.03
CA ARG A 163 40.37 20.36 10.12
C ARG A 163 39.90 21.55 9.27
N ARG A 164 38.58 21.77 9.15
CA ARG A 164 37.97 22.77 8.27
C ARG A 164 37.26 23.90 9.03
N ALA A 165 36.78 23.63 10.24
CA ALA A 165 35.98 24.51 11.07
C ALA A 165 36.77 24.95 12.32
N ALA A 166 37.89 25.64 12.13
CA ALA A 166 38.67 26.23 13.22
C ALA A 166 37.99 27.47 13.85
N GLY A 167 36.66 27.50 14.01
CA GLY A 167 36.01 28.71 14.54
C GLY A 167 34.50 28.81 14.70
N GLY A 168 33.77 27.79 15.18
CA GLY A 168 32.42 28.17 15.68
C GLY A 168 31.36 27.11 16.00
N ALA A 169 31.61 25.81 15.86
CA ALA A 169 30.71 24.80 16.41
C ALA A 169 31.22 24.38 17.78
N GLY A 170 30.35 24.32 18.79
CA GLY A 170 30.72 23.90 20.15
C GLY A 170 31.36 22.51 20.15
N GLU A 171 32.20 22.24 21.14
CA GLU A 171 33.00 21.01 21.29
C GLU A 171 32.15 19.72 21.33
N ASP A 172 30.82 19.86 21.52
CA ASP A 172 29.84 18.77 21.63
C ASP A 172 28.92 18.60 20.40
N ASP A 173 29.20 19.25 19.27
CA ASP A 173 28.32 19.19 18.11
C ASP A 173 28.51 17.87 17.31
N HIS A 174 27.42 17.13 17.09
CA HIS A 174 27.43 15.86 16.37
C HIS A 174 27.06 16.08 14.88
N PRO A 175 28.02 16.14 13.95
CA PRO A 175 27.73 16.39 12.54
C PRO A 175 26.82 15.32 11.95
N TYR A 176 25.77 15.76 11.24
CA TYR A 176 24.81 14.90 10.56
C TYR A 176 24.15 13.84 11.46
N PHE A 177 23.94 14.15 12.75
CA PHE A 177 23.44 13.21 13.76
C PHE A 177 22.20 12.41 13.30
N SER A 178 21.12 13.09 12.87
CA SER A 178 19.88 12.40 12.48
C SER A 178 20.04 11.53 11.23
N LEU A 179 20.91 11.93 10.30
CA LEU A 179 21.22 11.12 9.11
C LEU A 179 21.99 9.86 9.51
N MET A 180 23.02 10.02 10.35
CA MET A 180 23.78 8.90 10.91
C MET A 180 22.87 7.94 11.67
N GLU A 181 21.99 8.46 12.53
CA GLU A 181 21.07 7.67 13.35
C GLU A 181 20.12 6.83 12.46
N ALA A 182 19.52 7.45 11.43
CA ALA A 182 18.70 6.74 10.45
C ALA A 182 19.50 5.67 9.68
N CYS A 183 20.73 5.99 9.26
CA CYS A 183 21.62 5.03 8.60
C CYS A 183 22.06 3.89 9.53
N ALA A 184 22.23 4.14 10.83
CA ALA A 184 22.59 3.11 11.81
C ALA A 184 21.45 2.10 12.00
N VAL A 185 20.19 2.56 12.03
CA VAL A 185 19.01 1.69 12.04
C VAL A 185 19.05 0.72 10.85
N LEU A 186 19.24 1.25 9.65
CA LEU A 186 19.30 0.50 8.39
C LEU A 186 20.49 -0.47 8.32
N HIS A 187 21.68 -0.02 8.74
CA HIS A 187 22.91 -0.83 8.72
C HIS A 187 22.80 -2.05 9.62
N GLY A 188 22.09 -1.95 10.74
CA GLY A 188 21.92 -3.05 11.69
C GLY A 188 20.75 -3.99 11.40
N CYS A 189 20.06 -3.85 10.26
CA CYS A 189 18.98 -4.76 9.88
C CYS A 189 19.56 -6.04 9.24
N ASP A 190 18.96 -7.18 9.58
CA ASP A 190 19.33 -8.51 9.08
C ASP A 190 18.67 -8.80 7.72
N THR A 191 17.44 -8.31 7.51
CA THR A 191 16.66 -8.60 6.30
C THR A 191 16.59 -7.40 5.35
N VAL A 192 16.40 -7.66 4.05
CA VAL A 192 16.14 -6.59 3.05
C VAL A 192 14.76 -5.98 3.28
N ASP A 193 13.75 -6.83 3.53
CA ASP A 193 12.37 -6.36 3.67
C ASP A 193 12.20 -5.43 4.88
N ALA A 194 12.84 -5.71 6.03
CA ALA A 194 12.82 -4.81 7.17
C ALA A 194 13.52 -3.47 6.89
N ARG A 195 14.59 -3.46 6.08
CA ARG A 195 15.25 -2.21 5.64
C ARG A 195 14.28 -1.34 4.84
N GLU A 196 13.53 -1.92 3.91
CA GLU A 196 12.51 -1.19 3.16
C GLU A 196 11.42 -0.60 4.09
N VAL A 197 11.06 -1.29 5.18
CA VAL A 197 10.14 -0.71 6.17
C VAL A 197 10.73 0.53 6.85
N TYR A 198 12.02 0.52 7.19
CA TYR A 198 12.68 1.69 7.76
C TYR A 198 12.90 2.81 6.73
N TYR A 199 13.27 2.49 5.48
CA TYR A 199 13.29 3.49 4.41
C TYR A 199 11.93 4.17 4.24
N ARG A 200 10.84 3.41 4.32
CA ARG A 200 9.49 3.97 4.29
C ARG A 200 9.21 4.92 5.46
N ARG A 201 9.69 4.59 6.67
CA ARG A 201 9.56 5.46 7.86
C ARG A 201 10.43 6.71 7.74
N PHE A 202 11.61 6.58 7.15
CA PHE A 202 12.55 7.67 6.92
C PHE A 202 12.23 8.37 5.59
N LEU A 203 11.22 9.24 5.62
CA LEU A 203 10.81 10.09 4.49
C LEU A 203 10.20 9.36 3.29
N GLY A 204 9.81 8.09 3.41
CA GLY A 204 9.19 7.36 2.30
C GLY A 204 10.18 7.00 1.19
N LEU A 205 11.44 6.73 1.55
CA LEU A 205 12.52 6.41 0.60
C LEU A 205 12.56 4.92 0.22
N ASP A 206 11.48 4.17 0.47
CA ASP A 206 11.36 2.77 0.08
C ASP A 206 11.15 2.62 -1.43
N LEU A 207 11.63 1.52 -1.99
CA LEU A 207 11.56 1.25 -3.43
C LEU A 207 10.13 1.34 -3.97
N ASP A 208 9.15 0.76 -3.27
CA ASP A 208 7.74 0.82 -3.65
C ASP A 208 7.24 2.26 -3.85
N THR A 209 7.66 3.18 -2.97
CA THR A 209 7.22 4.59 -3.01
C THR A 209 7.95 5.32 -4.13
N LEU A 210 9.26 5.11 -4.28
CA LEU A 210 10.05 5.73 -5.34
C LEU A 210 9.61 5.28 -6.74
N GLU A 211 9.32 3.98 -6.92
CA GLU A 211 8.80 3.44 -8.19
C GLU A 211 7.42 4.01 -8.54
N ALA A 212 6.54 4.19 -7.54
CA ALA A 212 5.24 4.82 -7.74
C ALA A 212 5.36 6.30 -8.14
N GLU A 213 6.27 7.04 -7.52
CA GLU A 213 6.57 8.43 -7.90
C GLU A 213 7.17 8.52 -9.30
N GLU A 214 8.10 7.62 -9.65
CA GLU A 214 8.69 7.56 -10.98
C GLU A 214 7.63 7.26 -12.05
N ALA A 215 6.73 6.32 -11.80
CA ALA A 215 5.62 6.02 -12.69
C ALA A 215 4.68 7.24 -12.86
N ALA A 216 4.41 7.97 -11.78
CA ALA A 216 3.60 9.20 -11.84
C ALA A 216 4.30 10.32 -12.62
N VAL A 217 5.62 10.47 -12.47
CA VAL A 217 6.42 11.42 -13.26
C VAL A 217 6.40 11.04 -14.73
N ARG A 218 6.57 9.75 -15.07
CA ARG A 218 6.47 9.26 -16.46
C ARG A 218 5.10 9.55 -17.07
N ALA A 219 4.01 9.30 -16.34
CA ALA A 219 2.66 9.61 -16.80
C ALA A 219 2.43 11.11 -17.02
N ARG A 220 2.91 11.97 -16.11
CA ARG A 220 2.81 13.43 -16.29
C ARG A 220 3.65 13.92 -17.47
N ALA A 221 4.80 13.30 -17.73
CA ALA A 221 5.63 13.62 -18.88
C ALA A 221 4.94 13.26 -20.20
N THR A 222 4.25 12.11 -20.26
CA THR A 222 3.44 11.74 -21.43
C THR A 222 2.28 12.70 -21.64
N ASP A 223 1.57 13.08 -20.58
CA ASP A 223 0.46 14.03 -20.65
C ASP A 223 0.95 15.41 -21.11
N ALA A 224 2.07 15.89 -20.56
CA ALA A 224 2.69 17.16 -20.97
C ALA A 224 3.11 17.15 -22.45
N ALA A 225 3.67 16.04 -22.93
CA ALA A 225 4.04 15.87 -24.33
C ALA A 225 2.80 15.89 -25.25
N GLU A 226 1.70 15.23 -24.83
CA GLU A 226 0.45 15.22 -25.56
C GLU A 226 -0.17 16.63 -25.63
N VAL A 227 -0.25 17.33 -24.50
CA VAL A 227 -0.76 18.71 -24.45
C VAL A 227 0.11 19.63 -25.32
N GLY A 228 1.44 19.49 -25.26
CA GLY A 228 2.37 20.21 -26.12
C GLY A 228 2.09 19.97 -27.61
N ALA A 229 1.89 18.71 -28.02
CA ALA A 229 1.56 18.34 -29.40
C ALA A 229 0.20 18.89 -29.85
N ARG A 230 -0.80 18.93 -28.96
CA ARG A 230 -2.11 19.53 -29.23
C ARG A 230 -2.01 21.05 -29.43
N LEU A 231 -1.23 21.74 -28.59
CA LEU A 231 -1.02 23.19 -28.70
C LEU A 231 -0.26 23.58 -29.97
N THR A 232 0.80 22.85 -30.33
CA THR A 232 1.54 23.11 -31.58
C THR A 232 0.67 22.86 -32.82
N ARG A 233 -0.11 21.77 -32.83
CA ARG A 233 -1.08 21.50 -33.90
C ARG A 233 -2.15 22.60 -33.99
N GLY A 234 -2.70 23.02 -32.85
CA GLY A 234 -3.70 24.09 -32.78
C GLY A 234 -3.16 25.43 -33.29
N ARG A 235 -1.91 25.77 -32.96
CA ARG A 235 -1.23 26.97 -33.45
C ARG A 235 -1.02 26.94 -34.96
N LEU A 236 -0.57 25.81 -35.52
CA LEU A 236 -0.39 25.66 -36.97
C LEU A 236 -1.72 25.80 -37.73
N VAL A 237 -2.82 25.27 -37.17
CA VAL A 237 -4.16 25.44 -37.76
C VAL A 237 -4.58 26.91 -37.77
N LEU A 238 -4.31 27.65 -36.69
CA LEU A 238 -4.56 29.10 -36.60
C LEU A 238 -3.71 29.91 -37.57
N GLU A 239 -2.41 29.62 -37.69
CA GLU A 239 -1.50 30.31 -38.61
C GLU A 239 -1.88 30.04 -40.09
N VAL A 240 -2.30 28.82 -40.43
CA VAL A 240 -2.81 28.48 -41.77
C VAL A 240 -4.15 29.16 -42.06
N ALA A 241 -5.06 29.21 -41.07
CA ALA A 241 -6.35 29.88 -41.21
C ALA A 241 -6.19 31.40 -41.39
N LEU A 242 -5.31 32.04 -40.61
CA LEU A 242 -4.95 33.45 -40.76
C LEU A 242 -4.30 33.73 -42.10
N SER A 243 -3.38 32.87 -42.55
CA SER A 243 -2.75 33.01 -43.87
C SER A 243 -3.75 32.88 -45.02
N ARG A 244 -4.73 31.97 -44.92
CA ARG A 244 -5.83 31.83 -45.89
C ARG A 244 -6.77 33.03 -45.87
N LEU A 245 -7.13 33.54 -44.70
CA LEU A 245 -7.94 34.75 -44.57
C LEU A 245 -7.25 35.97 -45.18
N LEU A 246 -5.94 36.13 -44.94
CA LEU A 246 -5.14 37.19 -45.54
C LEU A 246 -5.02 37.03 -47.07
N GLN A 247 -4.87 35.81 -47.59
CA GLN A 247 -4.87 35.56 -49.04
C GLN A 247 -6.23 35.84 -49.70
N LEU A 248 -7.34 35.56 -49.02
CA LEU A 248 -8.70 35.84 -49.50
C LEU A 248 -9.05 37.34 -49.43
N ALA A 249 -8.37 38.13 -48.57
CA ALA A 249 -8.55 39.57 -48.50
C ALA A 249 -7.83 40.35 -49.62
N VAL A 250 -6.83 39.76 -50.28
CA VAL A 250 -5.98 40.43 -51.28
C VAL A 250 -6.61 40.63 -52.69
N PRO A 251 -7.55 39.80 -53.22
CA PRO A 251 -8.13 40.07 -54.53
C PRO A 251 -9.20 41.19 -54.49
N ALA A 252 -9.82 41.45 -53.33
CA ALA A 252 -10.88 42.46 -53.21
C ALA A 252 -10.37 43.90 -53.40
N ALA A 253 -9.08 44.15 -53.14
CA ALA A 253 -8.49 45.49 -53.28
C ALA A 253 -7.97 45.83 -54.69
N ARG A 254 -7.89 44.85 -55.63
CA ARG A 254 -7.41 45.10 -57.00
C ARG A 254 -8.52 45.21 -58.06
N GLY A 255 -9.79 44.99 -57.70
CA GLY A 255 -10.94 45.15 -58.59
C GLY A 255 -11.58 46.55 -58.59
N ALA A 256 -11.23 47.42 -57.63
CA ALA A 256 -11.85 48.75 -57.47
C ALA A 256 -11.02 49.91 -58.07
N ARG A 257 -10.37 49.68 -59.23
CA ARG A 257 -9.82 50.76 -60.09
C ARG A 257 -10.26 50.54 -61.54
N ARG A 258 -11.54 50.81 -61.80
CA ARG A 258 -12.01 51.30 -63.10
C ARG A 258 -13.15 52.28 -62.86
N THR A 259 -12.80 53.56 -62.83
CA THR A 259 -13.53 54.67 -63.45
C THR A 259 -12.49 55.69 -63.83
#